data_AF-A0A502BK92-F1
#
_entry.id   AF-A0A502BK92-F1
#
_cell.length_a   1.000
_cell.length_b   1.000
_cell.length_c   1.000
_cell.angle_alpha   90.00
_cell.angle_beta   90.00
_cell.angle_gamma   90.00
#
_symmetry.space_group_name_H-M   'P 1'
#
loop_
_entity.id
_entity.type
_entity.pdbx_description
1 polymer ?
#
loop_
_entity_poly.entity_id
_entity_poly.type
_entity_poly.pdbx_seq_one_letter_code
_entity_poly.pdbx_strand_id
1 'polypeptide(L)'
;MFKKLVLAGAVASASCPSLPSVTYASEWGCQVLLCLSGDWQGTPSCHPPIEKLIAAMKRPGFSWPTCPQANSGAPKYQRYEDCASGFTATATITDRDTNTKALCVAKVPYTGKNSKTVAALGIENGMLTTPTGKTVAVSRENIMSGSHGDRINSIEYSYHKELKRNPWYIEYTDANGQRQITWFNINQ
;
A
#
# COMPACT_ATOMS: atom_id res chain seq x y z
N MET A 1 -53.46 70.97 12.23
CA MET A 1 -52.58 70.78 11.05
C MET A 1 -52.17 69.31 10.97
N PHE A 2 -52.41 68.70 9.81
CA PHE A 2 -52.18 67.27 9.49
C PHE A 2 -50.70 66.92 9.33
N LYS A 3 -50.28 65.72 9.78
CA LYS A 3 -49.48 64.74 8.99
C LYS A 3 -49.16 63.49 9.84
N LYS A 4 -49.81 62.34 9.57
CA LYS A 4 -49.44 61.23 8.66
C LYS A 4 -48.72 60.08 9.38
N LEU A 5 -49.43 58.96 9.53
CA LEU A 5 -48.90 57.60 9.73
C LEU A 5 -47.91 57.25 8.61
N VAL A 6 -46.81 56.57 8.95
CA VAL A 6 -46.17 55.57 8.10
C VAL A 6 -45.66 54.43 8.97
N LEU A 7 -46.32 53.27 8.90
CA LEU A 7 -45.71 51.99 9.26
C LEU A 7 -44.64 51.67 8.22
N ALA A 8 -43.42 51.39 8.66
CA ALA A 8 -42.39 50.77 7.84
C ALA A 8 -42.10 49.38 8.42
N GLY A 9 -42.77 48.37 7.87
CA GLY A 9 -42.42 46.97 8.08
C GLY A 9 -41.11 46.67 7.36
N ALA A 10 -40.08 46.26 8.11
CA ALA A 10 -38.85 45.75 7.52
C ALA A 10 -39.08 44.29 7.12
N VAL A 11 -39.13 44.03 5.82
CA VAL A 11 -39.13 42.68 5.24
C VAL A 11 -37.75 42.09 5.46
N ALA A 12 -37.64 41.12 6.36
CA ALA A 12 -36.43 40.30 6.48
C ALA A 12 -36.34 39.40 5.25
N SER A 13 -35.50 39.77 4.28
CA SER A 13 -35.11 38.92 3.18
C SER A 13 -34.22 37.81 3.73
N ALA A 14 -34.82 36.66 4.03
CA ALA A 14 -34.10 35.42 4.28
C ALA A 14 -33.52 34.90 2.95
N SER A 15 -32.39 35.46 2.52
CA SER A 15 -31.57 34.84 1.48
C SER A 15 -30.96 33.58 2.06
N CYS A 16 -31.60 32.44 1.83
CA CYS A 16 -31.04 31.12 2.09
C CYS A 16 -29.87 30.93 1.11
N PRO A 17 -28.60 30.90 1.55
CA PRO A 17 -27.52 30.52 0.65
C PRO A 17 -27.79 29.07 0.24
N SER A 18 -28.21 28.89 -1.01
CA SER A 18 -28.24 27.58 -1.64
C SER A 18 -26.79 27.13 -1.71
N LEU A 19 -26.37 26.31 -0.74
CA LEU A 19 -25.09 25.62 -0.80
C LEU A 19 -25.09 24.87 -2.14
N PRO A 20 -24.03 25.00 -2.96
CA PRO A 20 -23.93 24.23 -4.18
C PRO A 20 -24.03 22.76 -3.78
N SER A 21 -25.03 22.07 -4.33
CA SER A 21 -25.17 20.64 -4.24
C SER A 21 -23.96 20.03 -4.94
N VAL A 22 -22.87 19.86 -4.18
CA VAL A 22 -21.81 18.94 -4.53
C VAL A 22 -22.50 17.60 -4.63
N THR A 23 -22.64 17.15 -5.86
CA THR A 23 -23.10 15.82 -6.26
C THR A 23 -22.68 14.80 -5.22
N TYR A 24 -23.61 13.96 -4.77
CA TYR A 24 -23.53 12.94 -3.73
C TYR A 24 -22.45 11.87 -4.02
N ALA A 25 -21.20 12.28 -4.17
CA ALA A 25 -20.04 11.49 -3.84
C ALA A 25 -20.30 10.99 -2.42
N SER A 26 -20.46 9.68 -2.23
CA SER A 26 -20.99 9.18 -0.97
C SER A 26 -20.16 9.76 0.18
N GLU A 27 -20.75 10.59 1.05
CA GLU A 27 -20.08 11.15 2.24
C GLU A 27 -19.37 10.03 3.01
N TRP A 28 -19.99 8.85 3.00
CA TRP A 28 -19.46 7.60 3.51
C TRP A 28 -18.11 7.15 2.89
N GLY A 29 -17.90 7.31 1.58
CA GLY A 29 -16.64 6.92 0.91
C GLY A 29 -15.45 7.77 1.30
N CYS A 30 -15.66 9.08 1.46
CA CYS A 30 -14.63 9.96 2.00
C CYS A 30 -14.39 9.71 3.49
N GLN A 31 -15.44 9.37 4.26
CA GLN A 31 -15.29 8.95 5.65
C GLN A 31 -14.47 7.65 5.78
N VAL A 32 -14.74 6.67 4.91
CA VAL A 32 -13.97 5.42 4.83
C VAL A 32 -12.50 5.69 4.49
N LEU A 33 -12.25 6.50 3.46
CA LEU A 33 -10.88 6.88 3.08
C LEU A 33 -10.15 7.54 4.24
N LEU A 34 -10.78 8.52 4.91
CA LEU A 34 -10.18 9.23 6.04
C LEU A 34 -9.81 8.26 7.17
N CYS A 35 -10.73 7.37 7.53
CA CYS A 35 -10.49 6.37 8.57
C CYS A 35 -9.38 5.38 8.19
N LEU A 36 -9.38 4.84 6.95
CA LEU A 36 -8.33 3.94 6.47
C LEU A 36 -6.96 4.62 6.35
N SER A 37 -6.94 5.93 6.12
CA SER A 37 -5.71 6.71 6.05
C SER A 37 -5.04 6.90 7.42
N GLY A 38 -5.78 6.68 8.51
CA GLY A 38 -5.32 6.78 9.89
C GLY A 38 -5.47 5.47 10.66
N ASP A 39 -5.43 5.56 11.99
CA ASP A 39 -5.66 4.42 12.88
C ASP A 39 -7.15 4.23 13.14
N TRP A 40 -7.85 3.58 12.20
CA TRP A 40 -9.28 3.30 12.34
C TRP A 40 -9.59 2.36 13.51
N GLN A 41 -8.63 1.55 13.96
CA GLN A 41 -8.81 0.58 15.03
C GLN A 41 -8.77 1.29 16.38
N GLY A 42 -7.82 2.20 16.57
CA GLY A 42 -7.72 3.04 17.76
C GLY A 42 -8.74 4.18 17.81
N THR A 43 -9.44 4.49 16.72
CA THR A 43 -10.38 5.62 16.63
C THR A 43 -11.84 5.16 16.62
N PRO A 44 -12.60 5.28 17.72
CA PRO A 44 -13.97 4.74 17.83
C PRO A 44 -14.95 5.31 16.80
N SER A 45 -14.79 6.57 16.38
CA SER A 45 -15.63 7.17 15.34
C SER A 45 -15.44 6.54 13.96
N CYS A 46 -14.36 5.78 13.77
CA CYS A 46 -14.06 5.04 12.54
C CYS A 46 -14.60 3.61 12.55
N HIS A 47 -15.07 3.07 13.68
CA HIS A 47 -15.64 1.72 13.70
C HIS A 47 -16.91 1.62 12.84
N PRO A 48 -17.94 2.48 13.00
CA PRO A 48 -19.16 2.38 12.20
C PRO A 48 -18.97 2.46 10.67
N PRO A 49 -18.20 3.44 10.12
CA PRO A 49 -18.02 3.52 8.67
C PRO A 49 -17.20 2.35 8.09
N ILE A 50 -16.20 1.84 8.83
CA ILE A 50 -15.37 0.72 8.39
C ILE A 50 -16.11 -0.62 8.54
N GLU A 51 -16.87 -0.83 9.60
CA GLU A 51 -17.71 -2.03 9.73
C GLU A 51 -18.77 -2.10 8.63
N LYS A 52 -19.37 -0.96 8.27
CA LYS A 52 -20.27 -0.86 7.12
C LYS A 52 -19.58 -1.25 5.81
N LEU A 53 -18.31 -0.88 5.64
CA LEU A 53 -17.49 -1.28 4.49
C LEU A 53 -17.25 -2.79 4.49
N ILE A 54 -16.78 -3.36 5.60
CA ILE A 54 -16.52 -4.79 5.73
C ILE A 54 -17.79 -5.61 5.46
N ALA A 55 -18.94 -5.16 5.95
CA ALA A 55 -20.23 -5.79 5.67
C ALA A 55 -20.63 -5.68 4.20
N ALA A 56 -20.37 -4.54 3.55
CA ALA A 56 -20.65 -4.35 2.14
C ALA A 56 -19.74 -5.21 1.24
N MET A 57 -18.47 -5.39 1.59
CA MET A 57 -17.50 -6.24 0.87
C MET A 57 -17.96 -7.70 0.74
N LYS A 58 -18.75 -8.19 1.70
CA LYS A 58 -19.29 -9.56 1.68
C LYS A 58 -20.45 -9.74 0.70
N ARG A 59 -20.99 -8.66 0.13
CA ARG A 59 -22.14 -8.72 -0.78
C ARG A 59 -21.69 -8.96 -2.23
N PRO A 60 -22.42 -9.76 -3.02
CA PRO A 60 -22.14 -9.90 -4.44
C PRO A 60 -22.30 -8.56 -5.15
N GLY A 61 -21.43 -8.28 -6.14
CA GLY A 61 -21.45 -7.02 -6.89
C GLY A 61 -20.96 -5.79 -6.10
N PHE A 62 -20.32 -6.00 -4.94
CA PHE A 62 -19.74 -4.91 -4.17
C PHE A 62 -18.73 -4.10 -5.00
N SER A 63 -18.86 -2.78 -4.92
CA SER A 63 -17.93 -1.82 -5.49
C SER A 63 -17.37 -0.95 -4.37
N TRP A 64 -16.06 -0.71 -4.42
CA TRP A 64 -15.39 0.10 -3.41
C TRP A 64 -15.94 1.53 -3.41
N PRO A 65 -16.24 2.13 -2.25
CA PRO A 65 -16.70 3.50 -2.22
C PRO A 65 -15.56 4.45 -2.62
N THR A 66 -15.86 5.39 -3.51
CA THR A 66 -14.90 6.38 -4.02
C THR A 66 -15.02 7.70 -3.25
N CYS A 67 -13.91 8.43 -3.13
CA CYS A 67 -13.89 9.82 -2.67
C CYS A 67 -13.34 10.73 -3.79
N PRO A 68 -14.21 11.37 -4.59
CA PRO A 68 -13.81 12.25 -5.69
C PRO A 68 -12.99 13.45 -5.22
N GLN A 69 -13.25 14.00 -4.03
CA GLN A 69 -12.44 15.10 -3.47
C GLN A 69 -10.96 14.71 -3.32
N ALA A 70 -10.68 13.43 -3.06
CA ALA A 70 -9.34 12.90 -2.89
C ALA A 70 -8.87 12.09 -4.09
N ASN A 71 -9.59 12.11 -5.23
CA ASN A 71 -9.31 11.28 -6.41
C ASN A 71 -8.89 9.84 -6.03
N SER A 72 -9.65 9.24 -5.10
CA SER A 72 -9.37 7.91 -4.57
C SER A 72 -10.21 6.85 -5.27
N GLY A 73 -9.62 5.67 -5.45
CA GLY A 73 -10.26 4.52 -6.06
C GLY A 73 -10.33 3.32 -5.12
N ALA A 74 -10.59 2.14 -5.71
CA ALA A 74 -10.47 0.89 -4.99
C ALA A 74 -9.02 0.64 -4.51
N PRO A 75 -8.84 0.02 -3.34
CA PRO A 75 -7.52 -0.31 -2.85
C PRO A 75 -6.90 -1.41 -3.68
N LYS A 76 -5.58 -1.43 -3.69
CA LYS A 76 -4.75 -2.44 -4.33
C LYS A 76 -4.19 -3.36 -3.24
N TYR A 77 -3.78 -4.56 -3.64
CA TYR A 77 -3.21 -5.56 -2.74
C TYR A 77 -1.77 -5.87 -3.12
N GLN A 78 -0.86 -5.73 -2.17
CA GLN A 78 0.54 -6.16 -2.27
C GLN A 78 0.88 -7.08 -1.10
N ARG A 79 1.09 -8.36 -1.40
CA ARG A 79 1.35 -9.41 -0.40
C ARG A 79 2.70 -9.29 0.28
N TYR A 80 3.72 -8.89 -0.47
CA TYR A 80 5.11 -8.99 -0.07
C TYR A 80 5.79 -7.63 0.01
N GLU A 81 6.71 -7.49 0.95
CA GLU A 81 7.61 -6.33 1.03
C GLU A 81 8.53 -6.26 -0.20
N ASP A 82 9.13 -5.09 -0.41
CA ASP A 82 10.11 -4.91 -1.47
C ASP A 82 11.43 -5.59 -1.11
N CYS A 83 12.19 -5.95 -2.15
CA CYS A 83 13.51 -6.54 -1.95
C CYS A 83 14.51 -5.48 -1.49
N ALA A 84 15.52 -5.91 -0.73
CA ALA A 84 16.65 -5.06 -0.37
C ALA A 84 17.38 -4.59 -1.63
N SER A 85 18.07 -3.46 -1.51
CA SER A 85 18.85 -2.89 -2.60
C SER A 85 19.79 -3.91 -3.23
N GLY A 86 19.77 -4.02 -4.56
CA GLY A 86 20.57 -4.98 -5.32
C GLY A 86 19.93 -6.36 -5.49
N PHE A 87 18.78 -6.63 -4.89
CA PHE A 87 17.98 -7.84 -5.11
C PHE A 87 16.75 -7.54 -5.97
N THR A 88 16.36 -8.52 -6.78
CA THR A 88 15.16 -8.47 -7.63
C THR A 88 14.13 -9.49 -7.17
N ALA A 89 12.85 -9.10 -7.14
CA ALA A 89 11.77 -10.00 -6.78
C ALA A 89 11.57 -11.06 -7.86
N THR A 90 11.54 -12.33 -7.47
CA THR A 90 11.28 -13.49 -8.33
C THR A 90 10.31 -14.43 -7.65
N ALA A 91 9.41 -15.05 -8.40
CA ALA A 91 8.58 -16.15 -7.92
C ALA A 91 9.18 -17.46 -8.44
N THR A 92 9.54 -18.38 -7.54
CA THR A 92 10.01 -19.70 -7.96
C THR A 92 8.93 -20.75 -7.70
N ILE A 93 8.63 -21.54 -8.72
CA ILE A 93 7.80 -22.73 -8.61
C ILE A 93 8.74 -23.88 -8.26
N THR A 94 8.64 -24.44 -7.07
CA THR A 94 9.37 -25.66 -6.72
C THR A 94 8.55 -26.88 -7.11
N ASP A 95 9.14 -27.81 -7.86
CA ASP A 95 8.49 -28.98 -8.52
C ASP A 95 7.92 -30.06 -7.56
N ARG A 96 7.68 -29.75 -6.28
CA ARG A 96 7.15 -30.77 -5.35
C ARG A 96 5.99 -30.37 -4.48
N ASP A 97 5.55 -29.12 -4.51
CA ASP A 97 4.31 -28.69 -3.88
C ASP A 97 3.93 -27.36 -4.52
N THR A 98 2.65 -27.12 -4.74
CA THR A 98 2.04 -25.92 -5.34
C THR A 98 2.25 -24.61 -4.53
N ASN A 99 3.36 -24.51 -3.79
CA ASN A 99 3.72 -23.37 -2.97
C ASN A 99 4.78 -22.53 -3.69
N THR A 100 4.32 -21.64 -4.58
CA THR A 100 5.17 -20.64 -5.21
C THR A 100 5.85 -19.81 -4.13
N LYS A 101 7.19 -19.94 -3.99
CA LYS A 101 7.95 -19.16 -3.02
C LYS A 101 8.36 -17.85 -3.66
N ALA A 102 7.86 -16.75 -3.12
CA ALA A 102 8.35 -15.42 -3.48
C ALA A 102 9.73 -15.22 -2.85
N LEU A 103 10.71 -14.97 -3.69
CA LEU A 103 12.13 -14.79 -3.34
C LEU A 103 12.61 -13.41 -3.79
N CYS A 104 13.63 -12.92 -3.11
CA CYS A 104 14.49 -11.85 -3.56
C CYS A 104 15.80 -12.48 -4.01
N VAL A 105 16.26 -12.18 -5.23
CA VAL A 105 17.43 -12.82 -5.85
C VAL A 105 18.41 -11.76 -6.35
N ALA A 106 19.70 -11.98 -6.09
CA ALA A 106 20.80 -11.19 -6.64
C ALA A 106 21.82 -12.13 -7.28
N LYS A 107 22.13 -11.92 -8.56
CA LYS A 107 23.16 -12.67 -9.29
C LYS A 107 24.41 -11.82 -9.42
N VAL A 108 25.55 -12.36 -8.98
CA VAL A 108 26.85 -11.68 -9.09
C VAL A 108 27.82 -12.54 -9.89
N PRO A 109 28.60 -11.95 -10.82
CA PRO A 109 29.60 -12.69 -11.58
C PRO A 109 30.70 -13.24 -10.65
N TYR A 110 31.15 -14.45 -10.92
CA TYR A 110 32.22 -15.08 -10.16
C TYR A 110 33.59 -14.59 -10.66
N THR A 111 34.29 -13.78 -9.86
CA THR A 111 35.60 -13.20 -10.21
C THR A 111 36.79 -13.85 -9.48
N GLY A 112 36.60 -15.01 -8.84
CA GLY A 112 37.68 -15.83 -8.30
C GLY A 112 38.29 -15.40 -6.95
N LYS A 113 37.90 -14.25 -6.36
CA LYS A 113 38.29 -13.80 -5.01
C LYS A 113 37.20 -12.93 -4.37
N ASN A 114 37.20 -12.90 -3.02
CA ASN A 114 36.38 -12.13 -2.08
C ASN A 114 35.54 -11.06 -2.78
N SER A 115 34.33 -11.45 -3.15
CA SER A 115 33.48 -10.64 -4.01
C SER A 115 33.14 -9.34 -3.28
N LYS A 116 33.76 -8.21 -3.69
CA LYS A 116 33.38 -6.85 -3.27
C LYS A 116 31.87 -6.61 -3.48
N THR A 117 31.26 -7.39 -4.38
CA THR A 117 29.83 -7.42 -4.68
C THR A 117 28.97 -7.92 -3.52
N VAL A 118 29.50 -8.76 -2.60
CA VAL A 118 28.76 -9.20 -1.39
C VAL A 118 28.58 -8.05 -0.40
N ALA A 119 29.64 -7.25 -0.20
CA ALA A 119 29.56 -6.05 0.62
C ALA A 119 28.61 -5.00 0.00
N ALA A 120 28.57 -4.89 -1.33
CA ALA A 120 27.62 -4.01 -2.04
C ALA A 120 26.15 -4.44 -1.88
N LEU A 121 25.89 -5.74 -1.64
CA LEU A 121 24.56 -6.27 -1.32
C LEU A 121 24.20 -6.13 0.17
N GLY A 122 25.10 -5.57 0.99
CA GLY A 122 24.88 -5.44 2.44
C GLY A 122 24.81 -6.79 3.18
N ILE A 123 25.43 -7.83 2.61
CA ILE A 123 25.45 -9.16 3.23
C ILE A 123 26.68 -9.25 4.14
N GLU A 124 26.45 -9.51 5.42
CA GLU A 124 27.49 -9.69 6.44
C GLU A 124 27.28 -11.04 7.13
N ASN A 125 28.33 -11.88 7.14
CA ASN A 125 28.28 -13.23 7.74
C ASN A 125 27.09 -14.09 7.27
N GLY A 126 26.67 -13.93 6.01
CA GLY A 126 25.53 -14.66 5.43
C GLY A 126 24.15 -14.12 5.84
N MET A 127 24.10 -12.97 6.49
CA MET A 127 22.87 -12.27 6.88
C MET A 127 22.74 -10.95 6.11
N LEU A 128 21.52 -10.50 5.89
CA LEU A 128 21.23 -9.14 5.44
C LEU A 128 20.16 -8.49 6.31
N THR A 129 20.13 -7.15 6.33
CA THR A 129 19.01 -6.38 6.91
C THR A 129 18.08 -5.95 5.79
N THR A 130 16.82 -6.35 5.86
CA THR A 130 15.79 -6.03 4.86
C THR A 130 15.31 -4.57 4.99
N PRO A 131 14.54 -4.05 4.02
CA PRO A 131 14.00 -2.69 4.11
C PRO A 131 13.12 -2.42 5.34
N THR A 132 12.55 -3.47 5.94
CA THR A 132 11.77 -3.38 7.18
C THR A 132 12.62 -3.38 8.45
N GLY A 133 13.95 -3.48 8.33
CA GLY A 133 14.90 -3.55 9.45
C GLY A 133 15.08 -4.96 10.00
N LYS A 134 14.53 -6.00 9.36
CA LYS A 134 14.65 -7.38 9.83
C LYS A 134 15.94 -8.02 9.31
N THR A 135 16.64 -8.73 10.18
CA THR A 135 17.79 -9.55 9.75
C THR A 135 17.33 -10.91 9.25
N VAL A 136 17.74 -11.30 8.05
CA VAL A 136 17.39 -12.58 7.42
C VAL A 136 18.62 -13.29 6.87
N ALA A 137 18.60 -14.61 6.94
CA ALA A 137 19.65 -15.45 6.35
C ALA A 137 19.55 -15.46 4.82
N VAL A 138 20.70 -15.39 4.16
CA VAL A 138 20.84 -15.40 2.71
C VAL A 138 21.36 -16.75 2.26
N SER A 139 20.59 -17.42 1.41
CA SER A 139 21.05 -18.61 0.70
C SER A 139 22.06 -18.21 -0.36
N ARG A 140 23.11 -19.02 -0.51
CA ARG A 140 24.17 -18.84 -1.52
C ARG A 140 24.22 -20.09 -2.40
N GLU A 141 24.06 -19.90 -3.69
CA GLU A 141 24.15 -20.96 -4.68
C GLU A 141 25.20 -20.63 -5.75
N ASN A 142 26.05 -21.60 -6.08
CA ASN A 142 26.99 -21.46 -7.18
C ASN A 142 26.30 -21.86 -8.48
N ILE A 143 26.20 -20.94 -9.42
CA ILE A 143 25.66 -21.21 -10.75
C ILE A 143 26.81 -21.62 -11.65
N MET A 144 26.83 -22.92 -11.99
CA MET A 144 27.86 -23.54 -12.81
C MET A 144 27.61 -23.27 -14.31
N SER A 145 28.68 -23.17 -15.10
CA SER A 145 28.64 -23.08 -16.55
C SER A 145 29.82 -23.83 -17.19
N GLY A 146 29.63 -24.26 -18.44
CA GLY A 146 30.56 -25.10 -19.23
C GLY A 146 29.91 -26.42 -19.65
N SER A 147 30.40 -27.06 -20.73
CA SER A 147 29.81 -28.30 -21.28
C SER A 147 29.70 -29.46 -20.29
N HIS A 148 30.50 -29.44 -19.21
CA HIS A 148 30.47 -30.44 -18.13
C HIS A 148 30.08 -29.84 -16.76
N GLY A 149 29.69 -28.57 -16.70
CA GLY A 149 29.27 -27.92 -15.44
C GLY A 149 30.38 -27.72 -14.40
N ASP A 150 31.65 -27.66 -14.81
CA ASP A 150 32.81 -27.72 -13.90
C ASP A 150 33.40 -26.35 -13.50
N ARG A 151 32.81 -25.24 -13.98
CA ARG A 151 33.30 -23.88 -13.65
C ARG A 151 32.16 -23.04 -13.10
N ILE A 152 32.41 -22.35 -11.98
CA ILE A 152 31.46 -21.38 -11.43
C ILE A 152 31.45 -20.14 -12.34
N ASN A 153 30.28 -19.79 -12.85
CA ASN A 153 30.09 -18.60 -13.68
C ASN A 153 29.59 -17.41 -12.87
N SER A 154 28.61 -17.66 -12.01
CA SER A 154 28.02 -16.65 -11.13
C SER A 154 27.65 -17.26 -9.80
N ILE A 155 27.50 -16.41 -8.79
CA ILE A 155 26.93 -16.79 -7.51
C ILE A 155 25.55 -16.13 -7.43
N GLU A 156 24.56 -16.91 -7.06
CA GLU A 156 23.23 -16.42 -6.74
C GLU A 156 23.07 -16.31 -5.23
N TYR A 157 22.55 -15.18 -4.78
CA TYR A 157 22.13 -14.94 -3.41
C TYR A 157 20.62 -14.83 -3.39
N SER A 158 19.95 -15.54 -2.47
CA SER A 158 18.50 -15.50 -2.38
C SER A 158 17.98 -15.55 -0.95
N TYR A 159 16.83 -14.92 -0.72
CA TYR A 159 16.10 -15.00 0.55
C TYR A 159 14.59 -14.87 0.31
N HIS A 160 13.79 -15.35 1.26
CA HIS A 160 12.32 -15.30 1.16
C HIS A 160 11.79 -13.88 1.33
N LYS A 161 10.84 -13.49 0.47
CA LYS A 161 10.14 -12.22 0.63
C LYS A 161 9.34 -12.22 1.92
N GLU A 162 9.41 -11.12 2.64
CA GLU A 162 8.59 -10.91 3.83
C GLU A 162 7.15 -10.57 3.43
N LEU A 163 6.20 -11.01 4.27
CA LEU A 163 4.80 -10.62 4.12
C LEU A 163 4.62 -9.20 4.64
N LYS A 164 3.87 -8.38 3.88
CA LYS A 164 3.44 -7.07 4.37
C LYS A 164 2.48 -7.25 5.54
N ARG A 165 2.75 -6.51 6.63
CA ARG A 165 1.84 -6.44 7.79
C ARG A 165 0.47 -5.89 7.38
N ASN A 166 0.50 -4.85 6.56
CA ASN A 166 -0.65 -4.18 5.98
C ASN A 166 -0.57 -4.35 4.47
N PRO A 167 -1.19 -5.40 3.89
CA PRO A 167 -1.00 -5.71 2.47
C PRO A 167 -1.94 -4.92 1.55
N TRP A 168 -2.96 -4.25 2.09
CA TRP A 168 -3.85 -3.40 1.32
C TRP A 168 -3.33 -1.97 1.32
N TYR A 169 -3.47 -1.28 0.19
CA TYR A 169 -3.16 0.15 0.12
C TYR A 169 -4.12 0.90 -0.77
N ILE A 170 -4.32 2.17 -0.44
CA ILE A 170 -5.11 3.09 -1.25
C ILE A 170 -4.26 4.29 -1.64
N GLU A 171 -4.31 4.62 -2.93
CA GLU A 171 -3.73 5.84 -3.47
C GLU A 171 -4.81 6.93 -3.49
N TYR A 172 -4.48 8.11 -2.98
CA TYR A 172 -5.38 9.26 -2.95
C TYR A 172 -4.59 10.56 -3.10
N THR A 173 -5.30 11.67 -3.25
CA THR A 173 -4.76 13.01 -3.32
C THR A 173 -5.14 13.74 -2.03
N ASP A 174 -4.16 14.32 -1.33
CA ASP A 174 -4.41 15.06 -0.10
C ASP A 174 -4.93 16.49 -0.37
N ALA A 175 -5.18 17.25 0.70
CA ALA A 175 -5.67 18.62 0.63
C ALA A 175 -4.71 19.59 -0.09
N ASN A 176 -3.43 19.24 -0.20
CA ASN A 176 -2.42 20.03 -0.91
C ASN A 176 -2.27 19.62 -2.37
N GLY A 177 -3.08 18.67 -2.85
CA GLY A 177 -2.99 18.14 -4.21
C GLY A 177 -1.89 17.10 -4.41
N GLN A 178 -1.24 16.61 -3.35
CA GLN A 178 -0.17 15.61 -3.47
C GLN A 178 -0.71 14.18 -3.45
N ARG A 179 -0.11 13.29 -4.25
CA ARG A 179 -0.46 11.86 -4.25
C ARG A 179 0.13 11.18 -3.01
N GLN A 180 -0.75 10.55 -2.25
CA GLN A 180 -0.43 9.79 -1.04
C GLN A 180 -0.76 8.32 -1.23
N ILE A 181 -0.06 7.48 -0.49
CA ILE A 181 -0.32 6.04 -0.36
C ILE A 181 -0.44 5.72 1.12
N THR A 182 -1.56 5.14 1.52
CA THR A 182 -1.69 4.58 2.87
C THR A 182 -1.89 3.08 2.83
N TRP A 183 -1.09 2.38 3.64
CA TRP A 183 -1.15 0.95 3.86
C TRP A 183 -2.03 0.63 5.06
N PHE A 184 -2.95 -0.30 4.90
CA PHE A 184 -3.88 -0.69 5.95
C PHE A 184 -4.19 -2.20 5.90
N ASN A 185 -4.92 -2.67 6.92
CA ASN A 185 -5.43 -4.03 6.98
C ASN A 185 -6.93 -4.00 7.30
N ILE A 186 -7.71 -4.75 6.51
CA ILE A 186 -9.17 -4.86 6.60
C ILE A 186 -9.63 -6.29 6.88
N ASN A 187 -8.69 -7.24 7.02
CA ASN A 187 -8.99 -8.62 7.38
C ASN A 187 -8.89 -8.74 8.90
N GLN A 188 -10.05 -8.80 9.56
CA GLN A 188 -10.19 -9.40 10.89
C GLN A 188 -10.80 -10.79 10.75
#